data_AF-A0A1H8F092-F1
#
_entry.id   AF-A0A1H8F092-F1
#
_cell.length_a   1.000
_cell.length_b   1.000
_cell.length_c   1.000
_cell.angle_alpha   90.00
_cell.angle_beta   90.00
_cell.angle_gamma   90.00
#
_symmetry.space_group_name_H-M   'P 1'
#
loop_
_entity.id
_entity.type
_entity.pdbx_description
1 polymer ?
#
loop_
_entity_poly.entity_id
_entity_poly.type
_entity_poly.pdbx_seq_one_letter_code
_entity_poly.pdbx_strand_id
1 'polypeptide(L)'
;MSYLKLTNHQFDSVGHWDRPLATTHIPRARDLALFDQNGYDLTDLEQRYAEANQRQVQAHRDHRHAVKAPWFVQPERVEGAVLNHSLLFERKGYSGEALQQLEQWAKSNPLIYKIIRIRPKWGLDFSMDYADRNGNVFEVLHWEYDGFDYHEVEARKQQLETRFAAIDWDDAAARILKQKDQWYHLDFFAQSDWKCNYFGIVKERFKMVIWA
;
A
#
# COMPACT_ATOMS: atom_id res chain seq x y z
N MET A 1 -17.34 -16.40 14.26
CA MET A 1 -17.77 -15.02 13.96
C MET A 1 -16.56 -14.29 13.43
N SER A 2 -16.67 -13.62 12.27
CA SER A 2 -15.54 -12.86 11.72
C SER A 2 -15.27 -11.62 12.58
N TYR A 3 -14.08 -11.56 13.17
CA TYR A 3 -13.58 -10.42 13.94
C TYR A 3 -12.87 -9.38 13.06
N LEU A 4 -12.82 -9.63 11.76
CA LEU A 4 -12.28 -8.70 10.78
C LEU A 4 -13.41 -7.81 10.25
N LYS A 5 -13.27 -6.50 10.38
CA LYS A 5 -14.27 -5.52 9.95
C LYS A 5 -13.74 -4.72 8.77
N LEU A 6 -14.50 -4.72 7.67
CA LEU A 6 -14.26 -3.84 6.53
C LEU A 6 -14.53 -2.37 6.95
N THR A 7 -13.65 -1.46 6.54
CA THR A 7 -13.86 -0.03 6.75
C THR A 7 -14.65 0.60 5.61
N ASN A 8 -15.06 1.86 5.78
CA ASN A 8 -15.75 2.61 4.74
C ASN A 8 -14.77 3.39 3.82
N HIS A 9 -13.45 3.19 3.96
CA HIS A 9 -12.46 3.89 3.16
C HIS A 9 -12.51 3.43 1.71
N GLN A 10 -12.40 4.39 0.79
CA GLN A 10 -12.39 4.16 -0.65
C GLN A 10 -11.17 4.86 -1.26
N PHE A 11 -10.68 4.32 -2.36
CA PHE A 11 -9.68 5.00 -3.18
C PHE A 11 -10.25 6.27 -3.80
N ASP A 12 -9.38 7.25 -4.01
CA ASP A 12 -9.63 8.37 -4.89
C ASP A 12 -9.38 7.99 -6.34
N SER A 13 -10.39 8.13 -7.19
CA SER A 13 -10.25 7.94 -8.62
C SER A 13 -9.42 9.04 -9.29
N VAL A 14 -9.28 10.21 -8.64
CA VAL A 14 -8.40 11.28 -9.12
C VAL A 14 -6.95 10.86 -8.91
N GLY A 15 -6.26 10.61 -10.02
CA GLY A 15 -4.88 10.14 -10.03
C GLY A 15 -3.82 11.24 -9.90
N HIS A 16 -4.19 12.51 -9.97
CA HIS A 16 -3.24 13.62 -10.09
C HIS A 16 -3.56 14.77 -9.13
N TRP A 17 -2.52 15.40 -8.60
CA TRP A 17 -2.61 16.70 -7.96
C TRP A 17 -2.64 17.81 -9.00
N ASP A 18 -3.61 18.71 -8.91
CA ASP A 18 -3.78 19.84 -9.83
C ASP A 18 -3.49 21.19 -9.17
N ARG A 19 -3.65 21.31 -7.85
CA ARG A 19 -3.38 22.55 -7.10
C ARG A 19 -1.90 22.75 -6.84
N PRO A 20 -1.33 23.92 -7.18
CA PRO A 20 0.06 24.24 -6.93
C PRO A 20 0.29 24.58 -5.44
N LEU A 21 1.55 24.61 -5.04
CA LEU A 21 1.91 25.18 -3.74
C LEU A 21 1.86 26.71 -3.81
N ALA A 22 1.45 27.35 -2.71
CA ALA A 22 1.43 28.82 -2.60
C ALA A 22 2.83 29.47 -2.62
N THR A 23 3.90 28.67 -2.41
CA THR A 23 5.28 29.17 -2.39
C THR A 23 5.84 29.34 -3.80
N THR A 24 6.72 30.33 -3.97
CA THR A 24 7.52 30.51 -5.19
C THR A 24 8.94 29.96 -5.05
N HIS A 25 9.32 29.51 -3.85
CA HIS A 25 10.67 29.01 -3.57
C HIS A 25 10.91 27.67 -4.25
N ILE A 26 12.00 27.59 -5.02
CA ILE A 26 12.43 26.36 -5.69
C ILE A 26 12.83 25.32 -4.64
N PRO A 27 12.24 24.10 -4.68
CA PRO A 27 12.60 23.01 -3.77
C PRO A 27 14.08 22.63 -3.86
N ARG A 28 14.67 22.28 -2.72
CA ARG A 28 16.07 21.83 -2.62
C ARG A 28 16.15 20.31 -2.85
N ALA A 29 17.35 19.80 -3.12
CA ALA A 29 17.58 18.37 -3.30
C ALA A 29 17.10 17.51 -2.11
N ARG A 30 17.22 18.03 -0.88
CA ARG A 30 16.74 17.35 0.33
C ARG A 30 15.23 17.12 0.34
N ASP A 31 14.46 18.00 -0.31
CA ASP A 31 13.00 17.91 -0.36
C ASP A 31 12.52 16.75 -1.26
N LEU A 32 13.47 16.10 -1.97
CA LEU A 32 13.29 14.95 -2.88
C LEU A 32 14.15 13.75 -2.45
N ALA A 33 14.74 13.81 -1.26
CA ALA A 33 15.60 12.74 -0.74
C ALA A 33 14.77 11.48 -0.47
N LEU A 34 15.45 10.32 -0.51
CA LEU A 34 14.85 9.01 -0.25
C LEU A 34 13.64 8.70 -1.13
N PHE A 35 13.60 9.27 -2.35
CA PHE A 35 12.53 9.00 -3.31
C PHE A 35 12.31 7.50 -3.49
N ASP A 36 11.13 7.05 -3.10
CA ASP A 36 10.70 5.67 -3.25
C ASP A 36 10.33 5.40 -4.70
N GLN A 37 11.06 4.51 -5.37
CA GLN A 37 10.85 4.26 -6.80
C GLN A 37 9.66 3.34 -7.07
N ASN A 38 9.25 2.54 -6.10
CA ASN A 38 8.30 1.46 -6.33
C ASN A 38 7.25 1.29 -5.24
N GLY A 39 7.39 1.92 -4.08
CA GLY A 39 6.36 1.97 -3.04
C GLY A 39 5.61 3.31 -3.00
N TYR A 40 5.11 3.64 -1.82
CA TYR A 40 4.18 4.74 -1.56
C TYR A 40 4.76 5.80 -0.63
N ASP A 41 6.03 5.69 -0.25
CA ASP A 41 6.66 6.70 0.60
C ASP A 41 6.85 8.01 -0.19
N LEU A 42 6.35 9.10 0.38
CA LEU A 42 6.32 10.41 -0.22
C LEU A 42 7.52 11.22 0.23
N THR A 43 8.21 11.81 -0.74
CA THR A 43 9.19 12.87 -0.45
C THR A 43 8.52 14.07 0.22
N ASP A 44 9.28 14.90 0.94
CA ASP A 44 8.75 16.12 1.57
C ASP A 44 8.04 17.06 0.57
N LEU A 45 8.49 17.08 -0.69
CA LEU A 45 7.80 17.83 -1.73
C LEU A 45 6.44 17.20 -2.09
N GLU A 46 6.37 15.87 -2.25
CA GLU A 46 5.10 15.17 -2.51
C GLU A 46 4.09 15.35 -1.38
N GLN A 47 4.53 15.31 -0.12
CA GLN A 47 3.69 15.53 1.05
C GLN A 47 3.04 16.92 1.03
N ARG A 48 3.82 17.98 0.75
CA ARG A 48 3.29 19.36 0.63
C ARG A 48 2.22 19.49 -0.44
N TYR A 49 2.37 18.78 -1.57
CA TYR A 49 1.34 18.79 -2.61
C TYR A 49 0.09 18.02 -2.20
N ALA A 50 0.23 16.89 -1.51
CA ALA A 50 -0.91 16.18 -0.95
C ALA A 50 -1.71 17.08 0.01
N GLU A 51 -1.02 17.81 0.90
CA GLU A 51 -1.64 18.77 1.82
C GLU A 51 -2.36 19.92 1.08
N ALA A 52 -1.71 20.53 0.08
CA ALA A 52 -2.32 21.59 -0.74
C ALA A 52 -3.56 21.11 -1.50
N ASN A 53 -3.61 19.83 -1.85
CA ASN A 53 -4.73 19.15 -2.49
C ASN A 53 -5.69 18.49 -1.47
N GLN A 54 -5.63 18.91 -0.20
CA GLN A 54 -6.55 18.53 0.88
C GLN A 54 -6.57 17.01 1.15
N ARG A 55 -5.44 16.34 0.96
CA ARG A 55 -5.26 14.93 1.30
C ARG A 55 -4.41 14.77 2.56
N GLN A 56 -4.88 13.88 3.43
CA GLN A 56 -4.16 13.53 4.65
C GLN A 56 -3.01 12.58 4.30
N VAL A 57 -1.81 13.02 4.65
CA VAL A 57 -0.62 12.18 4.67
C VAL A 57 -0.51 11.58 6.07
N GLN A 58 -0.27 10.28 6.15
CA GLN A 58 -0.14 9.58 7.42
C GLN A 58 1.24 8.95 7.55
N ALA A 59 1.78 8.95 8.76
CA ALA A 59 2.97 8.17 9.08
C ALA A 59 2.68 6.68 8.85
N HIS A 60 3.44 6.06 7.95
CA HIS A 60 3.47 4.61 7.76
C HIS A 60 4.42 3.95 8.76
N ARG A 61 5.54 4.61 9.08
CA ARG A 61 6.51 4.37 10.17
C ARG A 61 7.10 5.73 10.56
N ASP A 62 7.88 5.84 11.65
CA ASP A 62 8.39 7.13 12.17
C ASP A 62 8.98 8.09 11.11
N HIS A 63 9.56 7.57 10.02
CA HIS A 63 10.19 8.35 8.95
C HIS A 63 9.51 8.22 7.58
N ARG A 64 8.41 7.48 7.45
CA ARG A 64 7.76 7.21 6.16
C ARG A 64 6.35 7.79 6.13
N HIS A 65 6.01 8.48 5.06
CA HIS A 65 4.76 9.21 4.92
C HIS A 65 4.07 8.79 3.64
N ALA A 66 2.81 8.35 3.72
CA ALA A 66 2.05 7.91 2.57
C ALA A 66 0.62 8.47 2.62
N VAL A 67 -0.02 8.61 1.45
CA VAL A 67 -1.49 8.70 1.41
C VAL A 67 -2.00 7.27 1.58
N LYS A 68 -2.52 6.99 2.78
CA LYS A 68 -3.04 5.67 3.14
C LYS A 68 -4.28 5.76 4.00
N ALA A 69 -5.06 4.69 3.99
CA ALA A 69 -6.18 4.49 4.90
C ALA A 69 -6.28 3.02 5.32
N PRO A 70 -6.81 2.70 6.52
CA PRO A 70 -7.11 1.32 6.89
C PRO A 70 -8.07 0.69 5.89
N TRP A 71 -7.82 -0.54 5.46
CA TRP A 71 -8.72 -1.29 4.59
C TRP A 71 -9.64 -2.18 5.43
N PHE A 72 -9.06 -3.08 6.20
CA PHE A 72 -9.70 -3.83 7.28
C PHE A 72 -9.16 -3.43 8.65
N VAL A 73 -9.97 -3.64 9.68
CA VAL A 73 -9.56 -3.49 11.08
C VAL A 73 -9.96 -4.72 11.89
N GLN A 74 -9.23 -4.97 12.97
CA GLN A 74 -9.48 -6.05 13.91
C GLN A 74 -9.42 -5.47 15.34
N PRO A 75 -10.29 -5.91 16.27
CA PRO A 75 -10.07 -5.66 17.70
C PRO A 75 -8.70 -6.18 18.14
N GLU A 76 -8.12 -5.56 19.16
CA GLU A 76 -6.83 -6.01 19.71
C GLU A 76 -6.90 -7.47 20.16
N ARG A 77 -5.88 -8.24 19.77
CA ARG A 77 -5.73 -9.66 20.08
C ARG A 77 -4.27 -10.00 20.31
N VAL A 78 -4.04 -10.99 21.16
CA VAL A 78 -2.70 -11.48 21.52
C VAL A 78 -2.47 -12.95 21.15
N GLU A 79 -3.47 -13.62 20.58
CA GLU A 79 -3.45 -15.04 20.24
C GLU A 79 -4.45 -15.36 19.11
N GLY A 80 -4.11 -16.39 18.34
CA GLY A 80 -4.80 -16.79 17.12
C GLY A 80 -4.32 -15.97 15.92
N ALA A 81 -5.21 -15.78 14.95
CA ALA A 81 -4.96 -14.93 13.80
C ALA A 81 -5.05 -13.44 14.19
N VAL A 82 -3.94 -12.72 13.99
CA VAL A 82 -3.76 -11.31 14.34
C VAL A 82 -3.49 -10.52 13.06
N LEU A 83 -4.33 -9.51 12.80
CA LEU A 83 -4.14 -8.60 11.69
C LEU A 83 -2.94 -7.71 11.99
N ASN A 84 -1.84 -7.92 11.26
CA ASN A 84 -0.64 -7.11 11.38
C ASN A 84 -0.89 -5.73 10.76
N HIS A 85 -1.36 -5.71 9.51
CA HIS A 85 -1.80 -4.50 8.84
C HIS A 85 -2.80 -4.79 7.71
N SER A 86 -3.61 -3.79 7.39
CA SER A 86 -4.47 -3.81 6.21
C SER A 86 -4.70 -2.40 5.73
N LEU A 87 -4.15 -2.05 4.57
CA LEU A 87 -4.02 -0.68 4.10
C LEU A 87 -4.43 -0.55 2.64
N LEU A 88 -5.09 0.58 2.36
CA LEU A 88 -5.25 1.15 1.04
C LEU A 88 -4.15 2.20 0.88
N PHE A 89 -3.42 2.17 -0.23
CA PHE A 89 -2.37 3.12 -0.55
C PHE A 89 -2.63 3.87 -1.85
N GLU A 90 -2.24 5.14 -1.88
CA GLU A 90 -2.30 5.98 -3.07
C GLU A 90 -1.02 6.79 -3.23
N ARG A 91 -0.59 6.96 -4.47
CA ARG A 91 0.44 7.91 -4.84
C ARG A 91 0.04 8.57 -6.15
N LYS A 92 -0.06 9.89 -6.15
CA LYS A 92 -0.65 10.63 -7.27
C LYS A 92 0.43 11.27 -8.13
N GLY A 93 0.19 11.35 -9.42
CA GLY A 93 0.97 12.16 -10.35
C GLY A 93 0.62 13.65 -10.25
N TYR A 94 1.07 14.44 -11.22
CA TYR A 94 0.84 15.88 -11.27
C TYR A 94 0.20 16.28 -12.60
N SER A 95 -0.76 17.21 -12.54
CA SER A 95 -1.41 17.80 -13.70
C SER A 95 -1.67 19.30 -13.46
N GLY A 96 -2.24 20.00 -14.45
CA GLY A 96 -2.69 21.38 -14.29
C GLY A 96 -1.59 22.35 -13.81
N GLU A 97 -1.97 23.26 -12.91
CA GLU A 97 -1.09 24.29 -12.37
C GLU A 97 0.02 23.71 -11.49
N ALA A 98 -0.25 22.62 -10.77
CA ALA A 98 0.77 21.89 -10.01
C ALA A 98 1.91 21.40 -10.92
N LEU A 99 1.58 20.76 -12.05
CA LEU A 99 2.57 20.29 -13.00
C LEU A 99 3.37 21.45 -13.59
N GLN A 100 2.71 22.54 -13.99
CA GLN A 100 3.39 23.72 -14.53
C GLN A 100 4.38 24.32 -13.54
N GLN A 101 4.01 24.39 -12.25
CA GLN A 101 4.91 24.85 -11.19
C GLN A 101 6.14 23.94 -11.06
N LEU A 102 5.94 22.63 -11.04
CA LEU A 102 7.04 21.66 -10.97
C LEU A 102 7.96 21.74 -12.20
N GLU A 103 7.40 21.84 -13.41
CA GLU A 103 8.18 21.95 -14.65
C GLU A 103 9.03 23.22 -14.68
N GLN A 104 8.50 24.34 -14.16
CA GLN A 104 9.25 25.58 -14.02
C GLN A 104 10.42 25.42 -13.04
N TRP A 105 10.18 24.80 -11.89
CA TRP A 105 11.25 24.54 -10.90
C TRP A 105 12.28 23.51 -11.39
N ALA A 106 11.86 22.54 -12.20
CA ALA A 106 12.74 21.49 -12.73
C ALA A 106 13.85 22.04 -13.63
N LYS A 107 13.65 23.22 -14.25
CA LYS A 107 14.69 23.94 -15.00
C LYS A 107 15.90 24.32 -14.14
N SER A 108 15.70 24.53 -12.84
CA SER A 108 16.76 24.85 -11.88
C SER A 108 17.17 23.66 -11.01
N ASN A 109 16.23 22.76 -10.68
CA ASN A 109 16.49 21.53 -9.93
C ASN A 109 15.95 20.31 -10.69
N PRO A 110 16.76 19.66 -11.54
CA PRO A 110 16.33 18.52 -12.35
C PRO A 110 15.86 17.29 -11.56
N LEU A 111 16.18 17.18 -10.26
CA LEU A 111 15.67 16.09 -9.43
C LEU A 111 14.13 16.09 -9.34
N ILE A 112 13.49 17.24 -9.56
CA ILE A 112 12.03 17.37 -9.59
C ILE A 112 11.41 16.49 -10.69
N TYR A 113 12.15 16.19 -11.77
CA TYR A 113 11.66 15.24 -12.78
C TYR A 113 11.35 13.85 -12.21
N LYS A 114 11.94 13.45 -11.07
CA LYS A 114 11.59 12.20 -10.39
C LYS A 114 10.12 12.16 -9.98
N ILE A 115 9.55 13.28 -9.52
CA ILE A 115 8.14 13.34 -9.11
C ILE A 115 7.22 13.71 -10.28
N ILE A 116 7.70 14.50 -11.27
CA ILE A 116 6.91 14.81 -12.48
C ILE A 116 6.61 13.55 -13.29
N ARG A 117 7.57 12.61 -13.38
CA ARG A 117 7.49 11.44 -14.25
C ARG A 117 6.75 10.26 -13.63
N ILE A 118 6.20 10.38 -12.43
CA ILE A 118 5.47 9.28 -11.79
C ILE A 118 4.11 9.07 -12.45
N ARG A 119 3.69 7.82 -12.55
CA ARG A 119 2.31 7.46 -12.85
C ARG A 119 1.51 7.42 -11.56
N PRO A 120 0.22 7.82 -11.58
CA PRO A 120 -0.69 7.54 -10.48
C PRO A 120 -0.68 6.04 -10.15
N LYS A 121 -0.68 5.72 -8.86
CA LYS A 121 -0.54 4.36 -8.36
C LYS A 121 -1.50 4.14 -7.19
N TRP A 122 -2.17 2.99 -7.18
CA TRP A 122 -3.05 2.52 -6.10
C TRP A 122 -2.57 1.16 -5.62
N GLY A 123 -2.67 0.90 -4.32
CA GLY A 123 -2.10 -0.29 -3.69
C GLY A 123 -3.00 -0.87 -2.63
N LEU A 124 -3.08 -2.19 -2.61
CA LEU A 124 -3.73 -2.99 -1.58
C LEU A 124 -2.65 -3.74 -0.82
N ASP A 125 -2.70 -3.69 0.50
CA ASP A 125 -1.75 -4.38 1.35
C ASP A 125 -2.52 -5.02 2.51
N PHE A 126 -2.37 -6.33 2.67
CA PHE A 126 -3.03 -7.12 3.70
C PHE A 126 -2.05 -8.13 4.30
N SER A 127 -1.89 -8.10 5.62
CA SER A 127 -1.06 -9.04 6.35
C SER A 127 -1.78 -9.56 7.59
N MET A 128 -1.93 -10.89 7.65
CA MET A 128 -2.46 -11.64 8.78
C MET A 128 -1.38 -12.58 9.30
N ASP A 129 -1.08 -12.48 10.58
CA ASP A 129 -0.15 -13.35 11.29
C ASP A 129 -0.90 -14.31 12.20
N TYR A 130 -0.21 -15.34 12.69
CA TYR A 130 -0.71 -16.25 13.72
C TYR A 130 0.30 -16.33 14.85
N ALA A 131 -0.19 -16.31 16.09
CA ALA A 131 0.60 -16.59 17.29
C ALA A 131 -0.24 -17.40 18.30
N ASP A 132 0.36 -18.38 18.96
CA ASP A 132 -0.30 -19.11 20.06
C ASP A 132 0.59 -19.28 21.30
N ARG A 133 -0.02 -19.73 22.41
CA ARG A 133 0.69 -20.02 23.67
C ARG A 133 1.68 -21.17 23.60
N ASN A 134 1.65 -21.98 22.55
CA ASN A 134 2.62 -23.05 22.32
C ASN A 134 3.87 -22.53 21.58
N GLY A 135 3.89 -21.25 21.21
CA GLY A 135 4.99 -20.62 20.49
C GLY A 135 4.94 -20.83 18.99
N ASN A 136 3.81 -21.30 18.43
CA ASN A 136 3.64 -21.32 16.99
C ASN A 136 3.47 -19.88 16.50
N VAL A 137 4.37 -19.43 15.61
CA VAL A 137 4.33 -18.11 15.01
C VAL A 137 4.62 -18.22 13.52
N PHE A 138 3.75 -17.67 12.69
CA PHE A 138 3.95 -17.58 11.24
C PHE A 138 2.99 -16.59 10.60
N GLU A 139 3.35 -16.11 9.42
CA GLU A 139 2.46 -15.31 8.57
C GLU A 139 1.41 -16.22 7.92
N VAL A 140 0.13 -15.96 8.17
CA VAL A 140 -1.00 -16.69 7.57
C VAL A 140 -1.17 -16.29 6.11
N LEU A 141 -1.13 -14.99 5.84
CA LEU A 141 -1.13 -14.40 4.50
C LEU A 141 -0.49 -13.02 4.57
N HIS A 142 0.51 -12.78 3.73
CA HIS A 142 0.85 -11.45 3.27
C HIS A 142 0.49 -11.35 1.79
N TRP A 143 -0.18 -10.27 1.44
CA TRP A 143 -0.64 -10.06 0.08
C TRP A 143 -0.62 -8.58 -0.28
N GLU A 144 0.24 -8.23 -1.24
CA GLU A 144 0.32 -6.91 -1.85
C GLU A 144 -0.15 -6.90 -3.31
N TYR A 145 -0.86 -5.85 -3.70
CA TYR A 145 -1.29 -5.62 -5.08
C TYR A 145 -1.34 -4.14 -5.46
N ASP A 146 -0.36 -3.77 -6.25
CA ASP A 146 -0.13 -2.46 -6.82
C ASP A 146 -0.71 -2.38 -8.23
N GLY A 147 -1.20 -1.22 -8.65
CA GLY A 147 -1.56 -0.97 -10.05
C GLY A 147 -1.52 0.52 -10.40
N PHE A 148 -1.38 0.79 -11.70
CA PHE A 148 -1.43 2.15 -12.27
C PHE A 148 -2.80 2.50 -12.87
N ASP A 149 -3.74 1.56 -12.84
CA ASP A 149 -5.12 1.75 -13.30
C ASP A 149 -6.08 1.64 -12.11
N TYR A 150 -6.83 2.72 -11.88
CA TYR A 150 -7.77 2.80 -10.76
C TYR A 150 -8.85 1.71 -10.82
N HIS A 151 -9.46 1.52 -11.98
CA HIS A 151 -10.61 0.61 -12.12
C HIS A 151 -10.19 -0.84 -11.89
N GLU A 152 -9.00 -1.21 -12.36
CA GLU A 152 -8.43 -2.53 -12.17
C GLU A 152 -8.12 -2.83 -10.71
N VAL A 153 -7.49 -1.89 -9.99
CA VAL A 153 -7.19 -2.05 -8.56
C VAL A 153 -8.47 -2.02 -7.72
N GLU A 154 -9.44 -1.16 -8.03
CA GLU A 154 -10.73 -1.11 -7.33
C GLU A 154 -11.55 -2.39 -7.55
N ALA A 155 -11.57 -2.94 -8.78
CA ALA A 155 -12.21 -4.23 -9.05
C ALA A 155 -11.55 -5.37 -8.25
N ARG A 156 -10.21 -5.34 -8.13
CA ARG A 156 -9.48 -6.30 -7.30
C ARG A 156 -9.83 -6.16 -5.82
N LYS A 157 -9.90 -4.93 -5.31
CA LYS A 157 -10.30 -4.62 -3.94
C LYS A 157 -11.66 -5.23 -3.62
N GLN A 158 -12.69 -4.95 -4.42
CA GLN A 158 -14.05 -5.46 -4.21
C GLN A 158 -14.13 -6.99 -4.23
N GLN A 159 -13.37 -7.62 -5.15
CA GLN A 159 -13.28 -9.07 -5.23
C GLN A 159 -12.74 -9.69 -3.93
N LEU A 160 -11.68 -9.08 -3.37
CA LEU A 160 -11.01 -9.59 -2.18
C LEU A 160 -11.73 -9.21 -0.89
N GLU A 161 -12.43 -8.09 -0.86
CA GLU A 161 -13.23 -7.68 0.30
C GLU A 161 -14.23 -8.77 0.70
N THR A 162 -14.96 -9.29 -0.29
CA THR A 162 -15.93 -10.37 -0.10
C THR A 162 -15.25 -11.66 0.37
N ARG A 163 -14.09 -12.00 -0.20
CA ARG A 163 -13.37 -13.23 0.15
C ARG A 163 -12.78 -13.17 1.54
N PHE A 164 -12.07 -12.09 1.88
CA PHE A 164 -11.40 -11.93 3.17
C PHE A 164 -12.40 -11.83 4.32
N ALA A 165 -13.56 -11.23 4.10
CA ALA A 165 -14.64 -11.18 5.09
C ALA A 165 -15.25 -12.57 5.39
N ALA A 166 -15.21 -13.48 4.43
CA ALA A 166 -15.78 -14.83 4.55
C ALA A 166 -14.81 -15.86 5.16
N ILE A 167 -13.52 -15.53 5.31
CA ILE A 167 -12.52 -16.44 5.86
C ILE A 167 -12.61 -16.47 7.39
N ASP A 168 -12.64 -17.68 7.94
CA ASP A 168 -12.30 -17.91 9.35
C ASP A 168 -10.78 -18.01 9.46
N TRP A 169 -10.14 -16.91 9.88
CA TRP A 169 -8.69 -16.80 9.87
C TRP A 169 -8.00 -17.69 10.91
N ASP A 170 -8.68 -18.03 12.02
CA ASP A 170 -8.14 -18.96 13.02
C ASP A 170 -8.15 -20.40 12.48
N ASP A 171 -9.25 -20.82 11.84
CA ASP A 171 -9.32 -22.14 11.18
C ASP A 171 -8.33 -22.22 10.01
N ALA A 172 -8.22 -21.17 9.20
CA ALA A 172 -7.27 -21.11 8.10
C ALA A 172 -5.83 -21.26 8.60
N ALA A 173 -5.45 -20.53 9.66
CA ALA A 173 -4.12 -20.66 10.26
C ALA A 173 -3.86 -22.07 10.79
N ALA A 174 -4.82 -22.66 11.52
CA ALA A 174 -4.69 -24.03 12.01
C ALA A 174 -4.49 -25.07 10.89
N ARG A 175 -5.15 -24.88 9.74
CA ARG A 175 -4.99 -25.73 8.55
C ARG A 175 -3.67 -25.50 7.81
N ILE A 176 -3.19 -24.27 7.74
CA ILE A 176 -1.88 -23.94 7.16
C ILE A 176 -0.75 -24.52 8.02
N LEU A 177 -0.87 -24.44 9.34
CA LEU A 177 0.10 -25.01 10.27
C LEU A 177 0.21 -26.54 10.13
N LYS A 178 -0.90 -27.24 9.89
CA LYS A 178 -0.88 -28.69 9.58
C LYS A 178 -0.15 -29.04 8.29
N GLN A 179 0.04 -28.07 7.40
CA GLN A 179 0.72 -28.22 6.12
C GLN A 179 2.11 -27.58 6.12
N LYS A 180 2.67 -27.28 7.30
CA LYS A 180 3.95 -26.58 7.49
C LYS A 180 5.08 -27.12 6.62
N ASP A 181 5.19 -28.44 6.50
CA ASP A 181 6.25 -29.10 5.73
C ASP A 181 6.21 -28.76 4.23
N GLN A 182 5.05 -28.33 3.70
CA GLN A 182 4.90 -27.97 2.29
C GLN A 182 5.45 -26.57 1.95
N TRP A 183 5.49 -25.65 2.92
CA TRP A 183 5.76 -24.25 2.64
C TRP A 183 6.90 -23.65 3.47
N TYR A 184 7.16 -24.14 4.69
CA TYR A 184 8.08 -23.47 5.61
C TYR A 184 9.54 -23.40 5.11
N HIS A 185 9.94 -24.35 4.26
CA HIS A 185 11.27 -24.42 3.67
C HIS A 185 11.42 -23.61 2.37
N LEU A 186 10.32 -23.08 1.85
CA LEU A 186 10.31 -22.31 0.60
C LEU A 186 10.87 -20.90 0.83
N ASP A 187 11.39 -20.29 -0.22
CA ASP A 187 11.74 -18.87 -0.20
C ASP A 187 10.48 -17.98 -0.12
N PHE A 188 10.69 -16.69 0.06
CA PHE A 188 9.62 -15.71 0.22
C PHE A 188 8.56 -15.78 -0.90
N PHE A 189 8.98 -15.80 -2.17
CA PHE A 189 8.04 -15.77 -3.30
C PHE A 189 7.29 -17.09 -3.44
N ALA A 190 7.96 -18.21 -3.21
CA ALA A 190 7.33 -19.52 -3.25
C ALA A 190 6.35 -19.73 -2.07
N GLN A 191 6.63 -19.17 -0.88
CA GLN A 191 5.66 -19.13 0.22
C GLN A 191 4.44 -18.27 -0.12
N SER A 192 4.66 -17.06 -0.67
CA SER A 192 3.59 -16.17 -1.11
C SER A 192 2.69 -16.85 -2.15
N ASP A 193 3.29 -17.47 -3.18
CA ASP A 193 2.57 -18.22 -4.20
C ASP A 193 1.76 -19.39 -3.60
N TRP A 194 2.35 -20.15 -2.67
CA TRP A 194 1.67 -21.25 -1.99
C TRP A 194 0.45 -20.76 -1.22
N LYS A 195 0.57 -19.64 -0.48
CA LYS A 195 -0.54 -19.04 0.29
C LYS A 195 -1.60 -18.47 -0.64
N CYS A 196 -1.23 -17.77 -1.72
CA CYS A 196 -2.18 -17.28 -2.71
C CYS A 196 -3.01 -18.43 -3.30
N ASN A 197 -2.36 -19.56 -3.64
CA ASN A 197 -3.04 -20.75 -4.12
C ASN A 197 -3.96 -21.37 -3.06
N TYR A 198 -3.50 -21.46 -1.80
CA TYR A 198 -4.30 -21.96 -0.68
C TYR A 198 -5.61 -21.17 -0.49
N PHE A 199 -5.55 -19.84 -0.58
CA PHE A 199 -6.73 -18.96 -0.49
C PHE A 199 -7.46 -18.79 -1.83
N GLY A 200 -6.95 -19.39 -2.92
CA GLY A 200 -7.48 -19.28 -4.28
C GLY A 200 -7.51 -17.85 -4.83
N ILE A 201 -6.62 -16.98 -4.35
CA ILE A 201 -6.49 -15.57 -4.78
C ILE A 201 -5.38 -15.42 -5.83
N VAL A 202 -5.37 -14.27 -6.50
CA VAL A 202 -4.30 -13.99 -7.46
C VAL A 202 -2.97 -13.77 -6.74
N LYS A 203 -1.88 -14.04 -7.46
CA LYS A 203 -0.54 -13.73 -7.00
C LYS A 203 -0.38 -12.25 -6.65
N GLU A 204 0.51 -11.99 -5.70
CA GLU A 204 0.93 -10.63 -5.37
C GLU A 204 1.48 -9.91 -6.61
N ARG A 205 1.32 -8.60 -6.64
CA ARG A 205 1.90 -7.73 -7.65
C ARG A 205 2.42 -6.47 -6.97
N PHE A 206 3.71 -6.40 -6.73
CA PHE A 206 4.33 -5.31 -5.99
C PHE A 206 5.68 -4.93 -6.60
N LYS A 207 6.36 -3.94 -6.02
CA LYS A 207 7.67 -3.42 -6.52
C LYS A 207 7.60 -2.88 -7.95
N MET A 208 6.44 -2.40 -8.39
CA MET A 208 6.27 -1.79 -9.71
C MET A 208 6.96 -0.42 -9.77
N VAL A 209 7.94 -0.26 -10.67
CA VAL A 209 8.61 1.03 -10.89
C VAL A 209 7.60 2.08 -11.36
N ILE A 210 7.51 3.19 -10.62
CA ILE A 210 6.41 4.15 -10.76
C ILE A 210 6.52 5.05 -12.01
N TRP A 211 7.73 5.27 -12.52
CA TRP A 211 7.95 6.17 -13.66
C TRP A 211 7.29 5.69 -14.96
N ALA A 212 6.76 6.65 -15.73
CA ALA A 212 6.27 6.51 -17.11
C ALA A 212 7.38 6.60 -18.14
#